data_AF-A0A955N0C4-F1
#
_entry.id   AF-A0A955N0C4-F1
#
_cell.length_a   1.000
_cell.length_b   1.000
_cell.length_c   1.000
_cell.angle_alpha   90.00
_cell.angle_beta   90.00
_cell.angle_gamma   90.00
#
_symmetry.space_group_name_H-M   'P 1'
#
loop_
_entity.id
_entity.type
_entity.pdbx_description
1 polymer ?
#
loop_
_entity_poly.entity_id
_entity_poly.type
_entity_poly.pdbx_seq_one_letter_code
_entity_poly.pdbx_strand_id
1 'polypeptide(L)'
;KFLSLEPLLGPLPDLNLSGVDWVIVGGESGPKARPVQASWIEEIRDQCIEQEVAFFFKQWGGKNKKKAGRMLSGRTWDEMPRTENREPSRLALA
;
A
#
# COMPACT_ATOMS: atom_id res chain seq x y z
N LYS A 1 2.76 -0.62 12.73
CA LYS A 1 2.63 0.72 12.10
C LYS A 1 2.22 0.53 10.65
N PHE A 2 1.46 1.46 10.08
CA PHE A 2 1.07 1.39 8.68
C PHE A 2 1.35 2.70 7.95
N LEU A 3 1.49 2.63 6.64
CA LEU A 3 1.62 3.77 5.73
C LEU A 3 0.45 3.74 4.75
N SER A 4 -0.31 4.82 4.69
CA SER A 4 -1.45 4.96 3.77
C SER A 4 -1.11 5.93 2.65
N LEU A 5 -1.07 5.44 1.42
CA LEU A 5 -0.70 6.16 0.20
C LEU A 5 -1.96 6.38 -0.64
N GLU A 6 -2.90 7.15 -0.09
CA GLU A 6 -4.15 7.50 -0.74
C GLU A 6 -4.53 8.99 -0.55
N PRO A 7 -4.97 9.70 -1.61
CA PRO A 7 -4.93 9.25 -3.00
C PRO A 7 -3.48 9.15 -3.51
N LEU A 8 -3.16 8.10 -4.27
CA LEU A 8 -1.88 8.02 -4.98
C LEU A 8 -1.93 8.92 -6.21
N LEU A 9 -1.09 9.95 -6.24
CA LEU A 9 -1.10 11.01 -7.25
C LEU A 9 0.12 11.02 -8.17
N GLY A 10 1.07 10.11 -7.94
CA GLY A 10 2.30 9.98 -8.69
C GLY A 10 3.11 8.77 -8.23
N PRO A 11 4.23 8.46 -8.90
CA PRO A 11 5.14 7.40 -8.48
C PRO A 11 5.82 7.75 -7.17
N LEU A 12 6.19 6.72 -6.41
CA LEU A 12 6.93 6.82 -5.15
C LEU A 12 8.10 5.81 -5.19
N PRO A 13 9.17 6.12 -5.94
CA PRO A 13 10.37 5.29 -5.93
C PRO A 13 11.05 5.39 -4.55
N ASP A 14 11.80 4.35 -4.20
CA ASP A 14 12.70 4.31 -3.03
C ASP A 14 12.01 4.59 -1.67
N LEU A 15 10.82 4.01 -1.46
CA LEU A 15 10.12 4.12 -0.17
C LEU A 15 10.93 3.46 0.95
N ASN A 16 11.26 4.25 1.97
CA ASN A 16 11.78 3.72 3.23
C ASN A 16 10.63 3.10 4.04
N LEU A 17 10.51 1.78 4.02
CA LEU A 17 9.50 1.03 4.76
C LEU A 17 10.01 0.49 6.11
N SER A 18 11.16 0.98 6.59
CA SER A 18 11.72 0.54 7.87
C SER A 18 10.73 0.72 9.03
N GLY A 19 10.39 -0.40 9.68
CA GLY A 19 9.44 -0.43 10.79
C GLY A 19 7.97 -0.22 10.41
N VAL A 20 7.65 -0.19 9.10
CA VAL A 20 6.29 -0.24 8.56
C VAL A 20 5.89 -1.69 8.39
N ASP A 21 4.74 -2.07 8.95
CA ASP A 21 4.25 -3.45 8.88
C ASP A 21 3.20 -3.63 7.78
N TRP A 22 2.62 -2.53 7.28
CA TRP A 22 1.52 -2.54 6.33
C TRP A 22 1.49 -1.28 5.46
N VAL A 23 1.36 -1.46 4.16
CA VAL A 23 1.16 -0.38 3.19
C VAL A 23 -0.21 -0.53 2.55
N ILE A 24 -0.97 0.56 2.55
CA ILE A 24 -2.28 0.68 1.90
C ILE A 24 -2.15 1.64 0.73
N VAL A 25 -2.58 1.23 -0.46
CA VAL A 25 -2.56 2.08 -1.66
C VAL A 25 -3.95 2.21 -2.26
N GLY A 26 -4.30 3.42 -2.72
CA GLY A 26 -5.56 3.63 -3.42
C GLY A 26 -5.62 4.92 -4.21
N GLY A 27 -6.42 4.91 -5.28
CA GLY A 27 -6.68 6.10 -6.11
C GLY A 27 -7.74 7.04 -5.52
N GLU A 28 -7.75 8.28 -6.04
CA GLU A 28 -8.67 9.34 -5.62
C GLU A 28 -10.12 9.00 -5.98
N SER A 29 -11.08 9.33 -5.11
CA SER A 29 -12.51 9.10 -5.36
C SER A 29 -13.27 10.40 -5.62
N GLY A 30 -14.32 10.33 -6.43
CA GLY A 30 -15.27 11.42 -6.61
C GLY A 30 -15.29 12.03 -8.02
N PRO A 31 -16.13 13.06 -8.26
CA PRO A 31 -16.37 13.61 -9.60
C PRO A 31 -15.14 14.19 -10.31
N LYS A 32 -14.12 14.58 -9.54
CA LYS A 32 -12.86 15.18 -10.03
C LYS A 32 -11.63 14.29 -9.76
N ALA A 33 -11.85 13.01 -9.50
CA ALA A 33 -10.78 12.06 -9.20
C ALA A 33 -9.72 12.05 -10.30
N ARG A 34 -8.47 12.26 -9.90
CA ARG A 34 -7.31 12.11 -10.77
C ARG A 34 -7.04 10.63 -11.04
N PRO A 35 -6.68 10.25 -12.27
CA PRO A 35 -6.36 8.87 -12.60
C PRO A 35 -5.07 8.44 -11.91
N VAL A 36 -5.11 7.27 -11.26
CA VAL A 36 -3.91 6.57 -10.78
C VAL A 36 -3.42 5.64 -11.90
N GLN A 37 -2.10 5.49 -12.04
CA GLN A 37 -1.53 4.53 -13.00
C GLN A 37 -1.26 3.18 -12.31
N ALA A 38 -1.49 2.09 -13.04
CA ALA A 38 -1.24 0.74 -12.56
C ALA A 38 0.23 0.55 -12.16
N SER A 39 1.15 1.04 -12.98
CA SER A 39 2.60 0.94 -12.76
C SER A 39 3.03 1.53 -11.42
N TRP A 40 2.45 2.65 -10.98
CA TRP A 40 2.80 3.25 -9.67
C TRP A 40 2.40 2.34 -8.50
N ILE A 41 1.26 1.65 -8.63
CA ILE A 41 0.77 0.73 -7.59
C ILE A 41 1.60 -0.56 -7.61
N GLU A 42 1.94 -1.06 -8.80
CA GLU A 42 2.77 -2.25 -8.99
C GLU A 42 4.19 -2.03 -8.43
N GLU A 43 4.79 -0.85 -8.66
CA GLU A 43 6.10 -0.51 -8.12
C GLU A 43 6.11 -0.44 -6.59
N ILE A 44 5.07 0.16 -5.98
CA ILE A 44 4.94 0.18 -4.51
C ILE A 44 4.72 -1.24 -3.96
N ARG A 45 3.91 -2.06 -4.64
CA ARG A 45 3.72 -3.47 -4.29
C ARG A 45 5.04 -4.21 -4.30
N ASP A 46 5.84 -4.04 -5.35
CA ASP A 46 7.11 -4.76 -5.50
C ASP A 46 8.10 -4.33 -4.40
N GLN A 47 8.17 -3.04 -4.06
CA GLN A 47 8.92 -2.54 -2.91
C GLN A 47 8.45 -3.13 -1.57
N CYS A 48 7.14 -3.35 -1.40
CA CYS A 48 6.60 -4.00 -0.20
C CYS A 48 6.98 -5.48 -0.13
N ILE A 49 6.89 -6.20 -1.25
CA ILE A 49 7.27 -7.62 -1.36
C ILE A 49 8.76 -7.79 -1.03
N GLU A 50 9.62 -6.96 -1.62
CA GLU A 50 11.07 -7.00 -1.38
C GLU A 50 11.45 -6.73 0.08
N GLN A 51 10.68 -5.90 0.79
CA GLN A 51 10.91 -5.53 2.18
C GLN A 51 10.06 -6.34 3.19
N GLU A 52 9.37 -7.38 2.73
CA GLU A 52 8.48 -8.22 3.54
C GLU A 52 7.37 -7.44 4.30
N VAL A 53 6.90 -6.34 3.71
CA VAL A 53 5.83 -5.51 4.25
C VAL A 53 4.50 -5.92 3.64
N ALA A 54 3.45 -6.08 4.46
CA ALA A 54 2.14 -6.44 3.95
C ALA A 54 1.60 -5.35 3.00
N PHE A 55 1.05 -5.76 1.86
CA PHE A 55 0.52 -4.84 0.85
C PHE A 55 -0.98 -4.99 0.66
N PHE A 56 -1.70 -3.87 0.75
CA PHE A 56 -3.14 -3.81 0.53
C PHE A 56 -3.50 -2.80 -0.56
N PHE A 57 -4.06 -3.29 -1.67
CA PHE A 57 -4.62 -2.43 -2.70
C PHE A 57 -6.11 -2.18 -2.44
N LYS A 58 -6.42 -0.96 -2.01
CA LYS A 58 -7.76 -0.57 -1.58
C LYS A 58 -8.72 -0.42 -2.75
N GLN A 59 -8.37 0.38 -3.76
CA GLN A 59 -9.22 0.65 -4.92
C GLN A 59 -8.50 1.51 -5.96
N TRP A 60 -8.99 1.47 -7.20
CA TRP A 60 -8.59 2.37 -8.28
C TRP A 60 -9.10 3.81 -8.12
N GLY A 61 -10.17 4.02 -7.36
CA GLY A 61 -10.83 5.33 -7.25
C GLY A 61 -11.71 5.66 -8.46
N GLY A 62 -11.71 6.92 -8.90
CA GLY A 62 -12.55 7.42 -9.98
C GLY A 62 -13.96 7.87 -9.55
N LYS A 63 -14.74 8.35 -10.53
CA LYS A 63 -16.12 8.84 -10.31
C LYS A 63 -17.05 7.75 -9.78
N ASN A 64 -16.86 6.51 -10.21
CA ASN A 64 -17.59 5.35 -9.71
C ASN A 64 -16.62 4.28 -9.19
N LYS A 65 -16.03 4.56 -8.03
CA LYS A 65 -15.05 3.68 -7.37
C LYS A 65 -15.51 2.24 -7.15
N LYS A 66 -16.81 2.03 -6.92
CA LYS A 66 -17.39 0.69 -6.76
C LYS A 66 -17.29 -0.12 -8.05
N LYS A 67 -17.45 0.53 -9.22
CA LYS A 67 -17.33 -0.11 -10.54
C LYS A 67 -15.88 -0.36 -10.93
N ALA A 68 -14.95 0.52 -10.54
CA ALA A 68 -13.54 0.38 -10.88
C ALA A 68 -12.88 -0.82 -10.17
N GLY A 69 -13.40 -1.20 -9.00
CA GLY A 69 -12.99 -2.43 -8.32
C GLY A 69 -11.60 -2.37 -7.69
N ARG A 70 -11.03 -3.55 -7.45
CA ARG A 70 -9.82 -3.75 -6.63
C ARG A 70 -8.80 -4.72 -7.26
N MET A 71 -9.01 -5.12 -8.51
CA MET A 71 -8.09 -6.02 -9.19
C MET A 71 -6.86 -5.28 -9.66
N LEU A 72 -5.69 -5.78 -9.32
CA LEU A 72 -4.37 -5.33 -9.77
C LEU A 72 -3.60 -6.55 -10.27
N SER A 73 -3.14 -6.50 -11.52
CA SER A 73 -2.43 -7.61 -12.18
C SER A 73 -3.18 -8.95 -12.08
N GLY A 74 -4.51 -8.94 -12.27
CA GLY A 74 -5.35 -10.14 -12.33
C GLY A 74 -5.83 -10.71 -10.99
N ARG A 75 -5.49 -10.10 -9.85
CA ARG A 75 -5.96 -10.53 -8.52
C ARG A 75 -6.25 -9.35 -7.59
N THR A 76 -6.84 -9.63 -6.43
CA THR A 76 -6.86 -8.67 -5.33
C THR A 76 -5.63 -8.84 -4.46
N TRP A 77 -5.24 -7.73 -3.82
CA TRP A 77 -4.12 -7.65 -2.88
C TRP A 77 -4.70 -7.18 -1.55
N ASP A 78 -4.90 -8.13 -0.65
CA ASP A 78 -5.67 -7.97 0.60
C ASP A 78 -4.83 -8.37 1.84
N GLU A 79 -3.51 -8.23 1.76
CA GLU A 79 -2.63 -8.66 2.85
C GLU A 79 -2.87 -7.83 4.11
N MET A 80 -2.67 -8.47 5.26
CA MET A 80 -2.75 -7.87 6.58
C MET A 80 -1.37 -7.97 7.25
N PRO A 81 -0.99 -7.01 8.11
CA PRO A 81 0.27 -7.11 8.84
C PRO A 81 0.26 -8.37 9.70
N ARG A 82 1.41 -9.03 9.82
CA ARG A 82 1.56 -10.17 10.74
C ARG A 82 1.31 -9.68 12.16
N THR A 83 0.44 -10.38 12.88
CA THR A 83 0.24 -10.19 14.32
C THR A 83 1.36 -10.90 15.07
N GLU A 84 2.61 -10.45 14.92
CA GLU A 84 3.67 -10.95 15.79
C GLU A 84 3.73 -10.09 17.05
N ASN A 85 3.77 -10.76 18.21
CA ASN A 85 4.19 -10.15 19.47
C ASN A 85 5.59 -9.59 19.26
N ARG A 86 5.69 -8.29 18.93
CA ARG A 86 6.96 -7.58 18.93
C ARG A 86 7.49 -7.63 20.36
N GLU A 87 8.37 -8.58 20.65
CA GLU A 87 9.17 -8.56 21.86
C GLU A 87 9.81 -7.17 21.97
N PRO A 88 9.71 -6.50 23.13
CA PRO A 88 10.31 -5.18 23.29
C PRO A 88 11.80 -5.28 23.01
N SER A 89 12.29 -4.42 22.12
CA SER A 89 13.68 -4.36 21.69
C SER A 89 14.62 -4.39 22.89
N ARG A 90 15.42 -5.46 23.04
CA ARG A 90 16.53 -5.57 24.00
C ARG A 90 17.70 -4.66 23.57
N LEU A 91 17.51 -3.35 23.68
CA LEU A 91 18.59 -2.37 23.61
C LEU A 91 18.41 -1.36 24.73
N ALA A 92 18.78 -1.79 25.94
CA ALA A 92 19.19 -0.94 27.06
C ALA A 92 19.92 -1.77 28.13
N LEU A 93 20.92 -2.57 27.75
CA LEU A 93 21.93 -3.08 28.69
C LEU A 93 23.25 -3.31 27.93
N ALA A 94 24.07 -2.26 27.90
CA ALA A 94 25.53 -2.31 27.90
C ALA A 94 26.01 -0.98 28.48
#